data_AF-A0A9D8A0F3-F1
#
_entry.id   AF-A0A9D8A0F3-F1
#
_cell.length_a   1.000
_cell.length_b   1.000
_cell.length_c   1.000
_cell.angle_alpha   90.00
_cell.angle_beta   90.00
_cell.angle_gamma   90.00
#
_symmetry.space_group_name_H-M   'P 1'
#
loop_
_entity.id
_entity.type
_entity.pdbx_description
1 polymer ?
#
loop_
_entity_poly.entity_id
_entity_poly.type
_entity_poly.pdbx_seq_one_letter_code
_entity_poly.pdbx_strand_id
1 'polypeptide(L)' 'MKEKMTPGKTIRVYRDNMGLTQEQLGKKLGKSRKKISDYENGHRGISKSLALELSDLFKAPVQYFF' A
#
# COMPACT_ATOMS: atom_id res chain seq x y z
N MET A 1 12.78 -19.36 -4.42
CA MET A 1 11.61 -18.90 -5.20
C MET A 1 11.56 -17.39 -5.13
N LYS A 2 11.51 -16.66 -6.26
CA LYS A 2 11.17 -15.23 -6.22
C LYS A 2 9.70 -15.16 -5.84
N GLU A 3 9.37 -14.62 -4.67
CA GLU A 3 7.98 -14.43 -4.27
C GLU A 3 7.26 -13.59 -5.31
N LYS A 4 6.05 -14.01 -5.70
CA LYS A 4 5.21 -13.25 -6.63
C LYS A 4 4.84 -11.92 -5.97
N MET A 5 5.08 -10.82 -6.68
CA MET A 5 4.72 -9.49 -6.19
C MET A 5 3.20 -9.38 -6.13
N THR A 6 2.66 -8.98 -4.98
CA THR A 6 1.23 -8.69 -4.78
C THR A 6 1.05 -7.20 -4.53
N PRO A 7 -0.13 -6.65 -4.79
CA PRO A 7 -0.44 -5.26 -4.46
C PRO A 7 -0.09 -4.86 -3.03
N GLY A 8 -0.40 -5.72 -2.06
CA GLY A 8 -0.05 -5.50 -0.65
C GLY A 8 1.47 -5.42 -0.42
N LYS A 9 2.23 -6.31 -1.06
CA LYS A 9 3.70 -6.25 -1.04
C LYS A 9 4.22 -4.98 -1.73
N THR A 10 3.56 -4.54 -2.81
CA THR A 10 3.89 -3.27 -3.47
C THR A 10 3.71 -2.08 -2.54
N ILE A 11 2.60 -2.01 -1.81
CA ILE A 11 2.39 -0.96 -0.80
C ILE A 11 3.53 -0.94 0.21
N ARG A 12 3.92 -2.10 0.74
CA ARG A 12 5.02 -2.20 1.71
C ARG A 12 6.33 -1.67 1.14
N VAL A 13 6.71 -2.11 -0.07
CA VAL A 13 7.95 -1.68 -0.73
C VAL A 13 7.99 -0.16 -0.90
N TYR A 14 6.92 0.44 -1.43
CA TYR A 14 6.88 1.89 -1.61
C TYR A 14 6.87 2.64 -0.28
N ARG A 15 6.14 2.13 0.73
CA ARG A 15 6.14 2.70 2.07
C ARG A 15 7.55 2.71 2.68
N ASP A 16 8.25 1.59 2.59
CA ASP A 16 9.61 1.42 3.13
C ASP A 16 10.61 2.30 2.37
N ASN A 17 10.51 2.40 1.04
CA ASN A 17 11.35 3.29 0.23
C ASN A 17 11.17 4.78 0.57
N MET A 18 10.00 5.17 1.06
CA MET A 18 9.73 6.51 1.57
C MET A 18 10.12 6.69 3.05
N GLY A 19 10.62 5.66 3.72
CA GLY A 19 10.98 5.71 5.14
C GLY A 19 9.80 5.86 6.09
N LEU A 20 8.59 5.46 5.66
CA LEU A 20 7.36 5.64 6.43
C LEU A 20 7.04 4.42 7.29
N THR A 21 6.57 4.64 8.52
CA THR A 21 5.90 3.60 9.29
C THR A 21 4.49 3.35 8.76
N GLN A 22 3.90 2.19 9.06
CA GLN A 22 2.50 1.90 8.70
C GLN A 22 1.51 2.93 9.29
N GLU A 23 1.83 3.51 10.45
CA GLU A 23 1.01 4.55 11.05
C GLU A 23 1.10 5.88 10.27
N GLN A 24 2.31 6.26 9.83
CA GLN A 24 2.50 7.47 9.03
C GLN A 24 1.84 7.35 7.65
N LEU A 25 1.93 6.19 7.00
CA LEU A 25 1.19 5.94 5.76
C LEU A 25 -0.33 5.99 6.02
N GLY A 26 -0.78 5.41 7.13
CA GLY A 26 -2.17 5.49 7.56
C GLY A 26 -2.66 6.94 7.67
N LYS A 27 -1.91 7.80 8.38
CA LYS A 27 -2.22 9.22 8.51
C LYS A 27 -2.33 9.93 7.15
N LYS A 28 -1.41 9.65 6.22
CA LYS A 28 -1.45 10.21 4.85
C LYS A 28 -2.67 9.78 4.04
N LEU A 29 -3.18 8.56 4.27
CA LEU A 29 -4.33 8.00 3.55
C LEU A 29 -5.67 8.13 4.31
N GLY A 30 -5.68 8.78 5.48
CA GLY A 30 -6.85 8.84 6.36
C GLY A 30 -7.28 7.46 6.90
N LYS A 31 -6.32 6.55 7.17
CA LYS A 31 -6.57 5.17 7.61
C LYS A 31 -5.78 4.84 8.88
N SER A 32 -6.23 3.83 9.62
CA SER A 32 -5.49 3.37 10.81
C SER A 32 -4.26 2.53 10.41
N ARG A 33 -3.25 2.50 11.29
CA ARG A 33 -2.09 1.60 11.17
C ARG A 33 -2.51 0.15 10.87
N LYS A 34 -3.54 -0.34 11.57
CA LYS A 34 -4.07 -1.69 11.36
C LYS A 34 -4.60 -1.91 9.95
N LYS A 35 -5.35 -0.96 9.37
CA LYS A 35 -5.81 -1.07 7.98
C LYS A 35 -4.64 -1.17 7.02
N ILE A 36 -3.58 -0.37 7.20
CA ILE A 36 -2.37 -0.45 6.38
C ILE A 36 -1.72 -1.83 6.49
N SER A 37 -1.56 -2.35 7.71
CA SER A 37 -1.05 -3.71 7.91
C SER A 37 -1.93 -4.78 7.24
N ASP A 38 -3.26 -4.65 7.31
CA ASP A 38 -4.18 -5.60 6.69
C ASP A 38 -4.07 -5.56 5.15
N TYR A 39 -3.87 -4.38 4.53
CA TYR A 39 -3.60 -4.27 3.08
C TYR A 39 -2.26 -4.90 2.71
N GLU A 40 -1.18 -4.57 3.43
CA GLU A 40 0.17 -5.04 3.11
C GLU A 40 0.33 -6.56 3.21
N ASN A 41 -0.41 -7.18 4.13
CA ASN A 41 -0.41 -8.64 4.31
C ASN A 41 -1.50 -9.34 3.49
N GLY A 42 -2.30 -8.61 2.70
CA GLY A 42 -3.37 -9.19 1.88
C GLY A 42 -4.58 -9.70 2.65
N HIS A 43 -4.69 -9.41 3.95
CA HIS A 43 -5.89 -9.71 4.75
C HIS A 43 -7.09 -8.85 4.32
N ARG A 44 -6.82 -7.74 3.63
CA ARG A 44 -7.83 -6.85 3.07
C ARG A 44 -7.51 -6.54 1.61
N GLY A 45 -8.49 -6.70 0.74
CA GLY A 45 -8.38 -6.29 -0.66
C GLY A 45 -8.24 -4.77 -0.81
N ILE A 46 -7.60 -4.35 -1.89
CA ILE A 46 -7.44 -2.94 -2.24
C ILE A 46 -8.59 -2.53 -3.16
N SER A 47 -9.34 -1.51 -2.76
CA SER A 47 -10.38 -0.94 -3.63
C SER A 47 -9.76 -0.13 -4.76
N LYS A 48 -10.51 0.08 -5.85
CA LYS A 48 -10.09 0.97 -6.94
C LYS A 48 -9.75 2.39 -6.45
N SER A 49 -10.53 2.92 -5.51
CA SER A 49 -10.27 4.23 -4.90
C SER A 49 -8.94 4.26 -4.15
N LEU A 50 -8.65 3.23 -3.35
CA LEU A 50 -7.39 3.13 -2.64
C LEU A 50 -6.20 2.95 -3.60
N ALA A 51 -6.37 2.17 -4.67
CA ALA A 51 -5.34 2.02 -5.69
C ALA A 51 -4.97 3.38 -6.33
N LEU A 52 -5.97 4.24 -6.60
CA LEU A 52 -5.76 5.59 -7.09
C LEU A 52 -5.05 6.48 -6.05
N GLU A 53 -5.50 6.46 -4.78
CA GLU A 53 -4.81 7.19 -3.69
C GLU A 53 -3.34 6.78 -3.56
N LEU A 54 -3.04 5.49 -3.66
CA LEU A 54 -1.68 4.94 -3.58
C LEU A 54 -0.85 5.33 -4.82
N SER A 55 -1.43 5.26 -6.02
CA SER A 55 -0.82 5.73 -7.27
C SER A 55 -0.38 7.18 -7.16
N ASP A 56 -1.27 8.04 -6.66
CA ASP A 56 -1.00 9.48 -6.52
C ASP A 56 0.03 9.78 -5.44
N LEU A 57 -0.02 9.06 -4.32
CA LEU A 57 0.92 9.23 -3.21
C LEU A 57 2.33 8.74 -3.57
N PHE A 58 2.43 7.56 -4.18
CA PHE A 58 3.69 6.89 -4.50
C PHE A 58 4.27 7.26 -5.86
N LYS A 59 3.54 8.04 -6.67
CA LYS A 59 3.91 8.41 -8.04
C LYS A 59 4.26 7.18 -8.87
N ALA A 60 3.42 6.15 -8.73
CA ALA A 60 3.59 4.84 -9.34
C ALA A 60 2.36 4.48 -10.18
N PRO A 61 2.50 3.67 -11.25
CA PRO A 61 1.35 3.22 -12.03
C PRO A 61 0.30 2.52 -11.16
N VAL A 62 -0.97 2.94 -11.26
CA VAL A 62 -2.10 2.37 -10.51
C VAL A 62 -2.23 0.85 -10.63
N GLN A 63 -1.80 0.31 -11.78
CA GLN A 63 -1.77 -1.12 -12.08
C GLN A 63 -0.94 -1.97 -11.11
N TYR A 64 -0.03 -1.36 -10.34
CA TYR A 64 0.73 -2.05 -9.30
C TYR A 64 -0.07 -2.33 -8.02
N PHE A 65 -1.28 -1.78 -7.91
CA PHE A 65 -2.14 -1.87 -6.74
C PHE A 65 -3.47 -2.62 -6.99
N PHE A 66 -3.61 -3.36 -8.10
CA PHE A 66 -4.76 -4.24 -8.40
C PHE A 66 -4.49 -5.72 -8.16
#